data_AF-A0A9X3RGR3-F1
#
_entry.id   AF-A0A9X3RGR3-F1
#
_cell.length_a   1.000
_cell.length_b   1.000
_cell.length_c   1.000
_cell.angle_alpha   90.00
_cell.angle_beta   90.00
_cell.angle_gamma   90.00
#
_symmetry.space_group_name_H-M   'P 1'
#
loop_
_entity.id
_entity.type
_entity.pdbx_description
1 polymer ?
#
loop_
_entity_poly.entity_id
_entity_poly.type
_entity_poly.pdbx_seq_one_letter_code
_entity_poly.pdbx_strand_id
1 'polypeptide(L)' 'MSVPDKDSLPSVNERVGGRVGHPNARRATVNNCPYCMSQNLFPDAETDNAWQCRECMRVFSVKFHGQLL' A
#
# COMPACT_ATOMS: atom_id res chain seq x y z
N MET A 1 -29.80 -7.57 14.23
CA MET A 1 -28.46 -7.89 13.68
C MET A 1 -27.53 -6.76 14.08
N SER A 2 -26.57 -7.02 14.96
CA SER A 2 -25.63 -6.00 15.45
C SER A 2 -24.71 -5.56 14.30
N VAL A 3 -24.74 -4.28 13.95
CA VAL A 3 -23.78 -3.68 13.02
C VAL A 3 -22.37 -3.91 13.57
N PRO A 4 -21.41 -4.40 12.77
CA PRO A 4 -20.03 -4.58 13.24
C PRO A 4 -19.45 -3.23 13.64
N ASP A 5 -18.83 -3.20 14.82
CA ASP A 5 -18.03 -2.09 15.32
C ASP A 5 -17.00 -1.68 14.26
N LYS A 6 -17.08 -0.43 13.79
CA LYS A 6 -16.24 0.06 12.69
C LYS A 6 -14.76 0.16 13.07
N ASP A 7 -14.45 0.23 14.35
CA ASP A 7 -13.09 0.26 14.89
C ASP A 7 -12.43 -1.13 14.91
N SER A 8 -13.21 -2.21 14.81
CA SER A 8 -12.71 -3.60 14.73
C SER A 8 -12.31 -4.03 13.33
N LEU A 9 -12.49 -3.19 12.31
CA LEU A 9 -12.15 -3.49 10.93
C LEU A 9 -10.65 -3.25 10.70
N PRO A 10 -9.87 -4.25 10.23
CA PRO A 10 -8.45 -4.06 9.97
C PRO A 10 -8.24 -2.90 9.01
N SER A 11 -7.19 -2.09 9.21
CA SER A 11 -6.92 -0.96 8.34
C SER A 11 -6.86 -1.43 6.88
N VAL A 12 -7.34 -0.60 5.96
CA VAL A 12 -7.24 -0.88 4.52
C VAL A 12 -5.78 -1.18 4.14
N ASN A 13 -4.86 -0.55 4.87
CA ASN A 13 -3.41 -0.70 4.77
C ASN A 13 -2.89 -2.06 5.24
N GLU A 14 -3.66 -2.85 5.97
CA GLU A 14 -3.31 -4.21 6.40
C GLU A 14 -3.86 -5.27 5.44
N ARG A 15 -4.82 -4.91 4.59
CA ARG A 15 -5.55 -5.85 3.73
C ARG A 15 -5.20 -5.74 2.26
N VAL A 16 -4.77 -4.56 1.80
CA VAL A 16 -4.50 -4.30 0.39
C VAL A 16 -2.99 -4.33 0.15
N GLY A 17 -2.51 -5.43 -0.44
CA GLY A 17 -1.10 -5.54 -0.82
C GLY A 17 -0.74 -4.68 -2.03
N GLY A 18 0.56 -4.44 -2.24
CA GLY A 18 1.13 -3.65 -3.34
C GLY A 18 0.54 -3.89 -4.73
N ARG A 19 0.21 -5.15 -5.01
CA ARG A 19 -0.29 -5.62 -6.31
C ARG A 19 -1.77 -5.40 -6.54
N VAL A 20 -2.50 -5.20 -5.45
CA VAL A 20 -3.91 -4.87 -5.49
C VAL A 20 -4.01 -3.36 -5.55
N GLY A 21 -4.77 -2.85 -6.52
CA GLY A 21 -5.03 -1.42 -6.60
C GLY A 21 -5.61 -0.93 -5.28
N HIS A 22 -4.98 0.07 -4.69
CA HIS A 22 -5.49 0.69 -3.47
C HIS A 22 -6.75 1.50 -3.80
N PRO A 23 -7.78 1.53 -2.94
CA PRO A 23 -8.98 2.33 -3.18
C PRO A 23 -8.69 3.84 -3.30
N ASN A 24 -7.54 4.29 -2.80
CA ASN A 24 -7.03 5.63 -3.07
C ASN A 24 -6.41 5.69 -4.47
N ALA A 25 -7.13 6.27 -5.43
CA ALA A 25 -6.68 6.43 -6.81
C ALA A 25 -5.38 7.24 -6.98
N ARG A 26 -4.99 8.04 -5.99
CA ARG A 26 -3.73 8.80 -6.01
C ARG A 26 -2.51 7.93 -5.70
N ARG A 27 -2.73 6.75 -5.09
CA ARG A 27 -1.68 5.82 -4.72
C ARG A 27 -1.37 4.90 -5.89
N ALA A 28 -0.13 4.94 -6.35
CA ALA A 28 0.34 4.03 -7.39
C ALA A 28 0.37 2.58 -6.87
N THR A 29 -0.10 1.64 -7.69
CA THR A 29 0.07 0.20 -7.48
C THR A 29 1.56 -0.15 -7.61
N VAL A 30 2.09 -0.96 -6.69
CA VAL A 30 3.51 -1.34 -6.66
C VAL A 30 3.64 -2.87 -6.65
N ASN A 31 4.26 -3.43 -7.68
CA ASN A 31 4.35 -4.88 -7.83
C ASN A 31 5.48 -5.52 -7.04
N ASN A 32 6.59 -4.80 -6.85
CA ASN A 32 7.83 -5.29 -6.25
C ASN A 32 8.54 -4.19 -5.48
N CYS A 33 9.16 -4.54 -4.35
CA CYS A 33 10.03 -3.66 -3.59
C CYS A 33 11.26 -3.30 -4.43
N PRO A 34 11.67 -2.02 -4.52
CA PRO A 34 12.87 -1.62 -5.27
C PRO A 34 14.18 -2.11 -4.64
N TYR A 35 14.16 -2.53 -3.37
CA TYR A 35 15.38 -2.94 -2.64
C TYR A 35 15.61 -4.44 -2.61
N CYS A 36 14.56 -5.25 -2.43
CA CYS A 36 14.69 -6.71 -2.28
C CYS A 36 13.82 -7.50 -3.26
N MET A 37 13.11 -6.84 -4.17
CA MET A 37 12.23 -7.45 -5.18
C MET A 37 11.03 -8.24 -4.63
N SER A 38 10.88 -8.27 -3.30
CA SER A 38 9.74 -8.82 -2.59
C SER A 38 8.42 -8.20 -3.03
N GLN A 39 7.37 -8.99 -2.93
CA GLN A 39 6.00 -8.62 -3.25
C GLN A 39 5.18 -8.36 -1.98
N ASN A 40 5.79 -8.57 -0.80
CA ASN A 40 5.20 -8.42 0.51
C ASN A 40 5.16 -6.94 0.92
N LEU A 41 4.35 -6.17 0.19
CA LEU A 41 4.22 -4.72 0.26
C LEU A 41 2.86 -4.32 0.82
N PHE A 42 2.86 -3.39 1.78
CA PHE A 42 1.64 -2.83 2.38
C PHE A 42 1.70 -1.30 2.40
N PRO A 43 0.55 -0.60 2.27
CA PRO A 43 0.50 0.85 2.40
C PRO A 43 0.95 1.29 3.79
N ASP A 44 1.78 2.33 3.83
CA ASP A 44 2.16 2.98 5.08
C ASP A 44 0.98 3.82 5.62
N ALA A 45 0.82 3.84 6.94
CA ALA A 45 -0.28 4.54 7.61
C ALA A 45 -0.01 6.03 7.82
N GLU A 46 1.27 6.41 7.99
CA GLU A 46 1.64 7.79 8.29
C GLU A 46 1.86 8.61 7.02
N THR A 47 2.47 7.99 6.00
CA THR A 47 2.90 8.69 4.80
C THR A 47 2.01 8.37 3.60
N ASP A 48 1.40 9.41 3.05
CA ASP A 48 0.58 9.32 1.87
C ASP A 48 1.40 8.84 0.65
N ASN A 49 0.92 7.80 -0.04
CA ASN A 49 1.59 7.14 -1.16
C ASN A 49 2.88 6.36 -0.82
N ALA A 50 3.17 6.13 0.47
CA ALA A 50 4.27 5.27 0.87
C ALA A 50 3.87 3.81 1.07
N TRP A 51 4.83 2.93 0.85
CA TRP A 51 4.72 1.48 0.91
C TRP A 51 5.80 0.94 1.84
N GLN A 52 5.40 0.08 2.77
CA GLN A 52 6.30 -0.68 3.62
C GLN A 52 6.48 -2.08 3.03
N CYS A 53 7.73 -2.48 2.85
CA CYS A 53 8.07 -3.87 2.58
C CYS A 53 8.25 -4.62 3.91
N ARG A 54 7.49 -5.70 4.11
CA ARG A 54 7.57 -6.51 5.33
C ARG A 54 8.75 -7.47 5.37
N GLU A 55 9.40 -7.72 4.23
CA GLU A 55 10.61 -8.56 4.18
C GLU A 55 11.87 -7.77 4.53
N CYS A 56 12.10 -6.63 3.88
CA CYS A 56 13.30 -5.83 4.12
C CYS A 56 13.08 -4.65 5.10
N MET A 57 11.86 -4.51 5.64
CA MET A 57 11.44 -3.49 6.61
C MET A 57 11.65 -2.04 6.17
N ARG A 58 11.84 -1.80 4.86
CA ARG A 58 12.00 -0.46 4.28
C ARG A 58 10.67 0.15 3.88
N VAL A 59 10.57 1.46 4.07
CA VAL A 59 9.46 2.29 3.60
C VAL A 59 9.93 3.13 2.41
N PHE A 60 9.12 3.23 1.36
CA PHE A 60 9.41 4.03 0.18
C PHE A 60 8.12 4.62 -0.41
N SER A 61 8.18 5.79 -1.02
CA SER A 61 7.03 6.41 -1.70
C SER A 61 7.16 6.34 -3.21
N VAL A 62 6.02 6.12 -3.89
CA VAL A 62 5.95 6.09 -5.35
C VAL A 62 4.87 7.04 -5.80
N LYS A 63 5.21 7.93 -6.75
CA LYS A 63 4.29 8.87 -7.35
C LYS A 63 4.25 8.65 -8.86
N PHE A 64 3.06 8.45 -9.39
CA PHE A 64 2.86 8.40 -10.84
C PHE A 64 2.80 9.84 -11.39
N HIS A 65 3.75 10.18 -12.27
CA HIS A 65 3.84 11.52 -12.88
C HIS A 65 3.08 11.65 -14.20
N GLY A 66 2.52 10.56 -14.73
CA GLY A 66 1.91 10.50 -16.05
C GLY A 66 2.74 9.62 -17.01
N GLN A 67 2.23 9.45 -18.22
CA GLN A 67 2.94 8.80 -19.32
C GLN A 67 3.55 9.88 -20.21
N LEU A 68 4.84 9.74 -20.55
CA LEU A 68 5.45 10.51 -21.62
C LEU A 68 4.98 9.90 -22.94
N LEU A 69 4.09 10.61 -23.63
CA LEU A 69 3.72 10.37 -25.03
C LEU A 69 4.59 11.23 -25.94
#